data_AF-A0A1J1JLS0-F1
#
_entry.id   AF-A0A1J1JLS0-F1
#
_cell.length_a   1.000
_cell.length_b   1.000
_cell.length_c   1.000
_cell.angle_alpha   90.00
_cell.angle_beta   90.00
_cell.angle_gamma   90.00
#
_symmetry.space_group_name_H-M   'P 1'
#
loop_
_entity.id
_entity.type
_entity.pdbx_description
1 polymer ?
#
loop_
_entity_poly.entity_id
_entity_poly.type
_entity_poly.pdbx_seq_one_letter_code
_entity_poly.pdbx_strand_id
1 'polypeptide(L)' 'MISALSEIPESILVCERDERGSRMRRLESKKLKKWLENYSLGDLWRMGEIGGNRW' A
#
# COMPACT_ATOMS: atom_id res chain seq x y z
N MET A 1 1.50 -12.69 7.56
CA MET A 1 1.60 -11.36 8.21
C MET A 1 1.09 -10.23 7.31
N ILE A 2 1.33 -10.21 5.99
CA ILE A 2 0.79 -9.18 5.07
C ILE A 2 -0.72 -9.31 4.79
N SER A 3 -1.30 -10.52 4.86
CA SER A 3 -2.70 -10.75 4.45
C SER A 3 -3.78 -10.16 5.37
N ALA A 4 -3.48 -9.93 6.65
CA ALA A 4 -4.46 -9.40 7.61
C ALA A 4 -4.84 -7.94 7.32
N LEU A 5 -3.95 -7.19 6.66
CA LEU A 5 -4.19 -5.80 6.28
C LEU A 5 -5.10 -5.68 5.06
N SER A 6 -5.26 -6.75 4.27
CA SER A 6 -6.16 -6.79 3.12
C SER A 6 -7.64 -6.72 3.51
N GLU A 7 -7.98 -7.12 4.74
CA GLU A 7 -9.37 -7.10 5.24
C GLU A 7 -9.81 -5.70 5.71
N ILE A 8 -8.84 -4.84 6.05
CA ILE A 8 -9.08 -3.47 6.52
C ILE A 8 -8.21 -2.51 5.72
N PRO A 9 -8.53 -2.28 4.43
CA PRO A 9 -7.69 -1.49 3.52
C PRO A 9 -7.52 -0.03 3.99
N GLU A 10 -8.52 0.54 4.68
CA GLU A 10 -8.39 1.87 5.28
C GLU A 10 -7.31 1.96 6.37
N SER A 11 -6.90 0.85 6.99
CA SER A 11 -5.85 0.85 8.03
C SER A 11 -4.43 0.89 7.46
N ILE A 12 -4.28 0.85 6.14
CA ILE A 12 -2.96 0.82 5.50
C ILE A 12 -2.42 2.22 5.29
N LEU A 13 -1.29 2.50 5.94
CA LEU A 13 -0.51 3.71 5.78
C LEU A 13 0.80 3.36 5.06
N VAL A 14 1.10 4.09 3.99
CA VAL A 14 2.37 3.97 3.28
C VAL A 14 3.24 5.14 3.70
N CYS A 15 4.44 4.84 4.19
CA CYS A 15 5.46 5.82 4.52
C CYS A 15 6.56 5.75 3.46
N GLU A 16 6.82 6.88 2.82
CA GLU A 16 7.86 7.05 1.81
C GLU A 16 8.82 8.13 2.31
N ARG A 17 10.13 7.95 2.09
CA ARG A 17 11.13 8.95 2.45
C ARG A 17 11.66 9.58 1.16
N ASP A 18 11.52 10.89 1.05
CA ASP A 18 12.12 11.69 -0.01
C ASP A 18 13.18 12.64 0.58
N GLU A 19 13.83 13.42 -0.28
CA GLU A 19 14.85 14.40 0.13
C GLU A 19 14.30 15.52 1.03
N ARG A 20 12.97 15.69 1.08
CA ARG A 20 12.28 16.68 1.92
C ARG A 20 11.76 16.10 3.24
N GLY A 21 11.87 14.79 3.44
CA GLY A 21 11.51 14.11 4.69
C GLY A 21 10.63 12.87 4.49
N SER A 22 9.94 12.46 5.55
CA SER A 22 9.00 11.34 5.51
C SER A 22 7.61 11.81 5.10
N ARG A 23 7.10 11.29 3.99
CA ARG A 23 5.71 11.45 3.56
C ARG A 23 4.92 10.21 3.93
N MET A 24 3.83 10.42 4.66
CA MET A 24 2.91 9.36 5.02
C MET A 24 1.58 9.61 4.32
N ARG A 25 1.07 8.59 3.62
CA ARG A 25 -0.26 8.65 3.00
C ARG A 25 -1.05 7.40 3.33
N ARG A 26 -2.32 7.56 3.65
CA ARG A 26 -3.27 6.46 3.78
C ARG A 26 -3.69 6.02 2.37
N LEU A 27 -3.75 4.72 2.12
CA LEU A 27 -4.25 4.23 0.84
C LEU A 27 -5.77 4.44 0.78
N GLU A 28 -6.26 4.89 -0.38
CA GLU A 28 -7.70 4.96 -0.61
C GLU A 28 -8.28 3.55 -0.63
N SER A 29 -9.17 3.27 0.33
CA SER A 29 -9.78 1.95 0.49
C SER A 29 -10.57 1.53 -0.74
N LYS A 30 -11.26 2.43 -1.44
CA LYS A 30 -11.97 2.12 -2.70
C LYS A 30 -11.03 1.66 -3.81
N LYS A 31 -9.94 2.40 -4.03
CA LYS A 31 -8.93 2.03 -5.04
C LYS A 31 -8.33 0.69 -4.67
N LEU A 32 -7.85 0.55 -3.42
CA LEU A 32 -7.18 -0.66 -2.95
C LEU A 32 -8.09 -1.91 -3.00
N LYS A 33 -9.37 -1.80 -2.66
CA LYS A 33 -10.32 -2.94 -2.74
C LYS A 33 -10.38 -3.52 -4.16
N LYS A 34 -10.46 -2.66 -5.17
CA LYS A 34 -10.48 -3.08 -6.58
C LYS A 34 -9.20 -3.79 -7.02
N TRP A 35 -8.06 -3.36 -6.50
CA TRP A 35 -6.78 -4.03 -6.75
C TRP A 35 -6.71 -5.39 -6.04
N LEU A 36 -7.21 -5.47 -4.80
CA LEU A 36 -7.23 -6.70 -4.01
C LEU A 36 -8.16 -7.79 -4.55
N GLU A 37 -9.07 -7.45 -5.46
CA GLU A 37 -9.87 -8.45 -6.20
C GLU A 37 -9.03 -9.28 -7.17
N ASN A 38 -7.91 -8.74 -7.67
CA ASN A 38 -7.11 -9.37 -8.74
C ASN A 38 -5.65 -9.62 -8.33
N TYR A 39 -5.16 -8.97 -7.28
CA TYR A 39 -3.77 -8.98 -6.87
C TYR A 39 -3.66 -9.04 -5.35
N SER A 40 -2.64 -9.72 -4.82
CA SER A 40 -2.35 -9.63 -3.39
C SER A 40 -1.68 -8.30 -3.04
N LEU A 41 -1.75 -7.88 -1.79
CA LEU A 41 -1.05 -6.68 -1.31
C LEU A 41 0.46 -6.73 -1.60
N GLY A 42 1.04 -7.94 -1.57
CA GLY A 42 2.45 -8.18 -1.89
C GLY A 42 2.75 -8.01 -3.38
N ASP A 43 1.81 -8.34 -4.27
CA ASP A 43 1.96 -8.11 -5.71
C ASP A 43 1.92 -6.62 -6.02
N LEU A 44 0.97 -5.90 -5.42
CA LEU A 44 0.88 -4.44 -5.54
C LEU A 44 2.13 -3.74 -5.03
N TRP A 45 2.70 -4.23 -3.94
CA TRP A 45 3.96 -3.74 -3.42
C TRP A 45 5.10 -3.99 -4.40
N ARG A 46 5.24 -5.21 -4.93
CA ARG A 46 6.27 -5.56 -5.93
C ARG A 46 6.14 -4.77 -7.24
N MET A 47 4.93 -4.41 -7.62
CA MET A 47 4.66 -3.56 -8.80
C MET A 47 4.97 -2.08 -8.54
N GLY A 48 5.15 -1.67 -7.27
CA GLY A 48 5.35 -0.27 -6.90
C GLY A 48 4.08 0.58 -6.84
N GLU A 49 2.90 -0.01 -7.10
CA GLU A 49 1.61 0.70 -7.20
C GLU A 49 1.16 1.32 -5.87
N ILE A 50 1.49 0.66 -4.76
CA ILE A 50 1.18 1.17 -3.42
C ILE A 50 2.32 1.99 -2.80
N GLY A 51 3.49 2.08 -3.45
CA GLY A 51 4.68 2.74 -2.89
C GLY A 51 5.41 1.90 -1.84
N GLY A 52 6.46 2.45 -1.25
CA GLY A 52 7.25 1.77 -0.20
C GLY A 52 8.07 0.55 -0.69
N ASN A 53 8.20 0.34 -2.00
CA ASN A 53 9.00 -0.75 -2.60
C ASN A 53 10.49 -0.39 -2.77
N ARG A 54 10.86 0.89 -2.63
CA ARG A 54 12.20 1.38 -2.96
C ARG A 54 13.10 1.49 -1.73
N TRP A 55 13.55 0.35 -1.21
CA TRP A 55 14.64 0.24 -0.23
C TRP A 55 15.70 -0.71 -0.77
#